data_AF-A0A1J3J926-F1
#
_entry.id   AF-A0A1J3J926-F1
#
_cell.length_a   1.000
_cell.length_b   1.000
_cell.length_c   1.000
_cell.angle_alpha   90.00
_cell.angle_beta   90.00
_cell.angle_gamma   90.00
#
_symmetry.space_group_name_H-M   'P 1'
#
loop_
_entity.id
_entity.type
_entity.pdbx_description
1 polymer ?
#
loop_
_entity_poly.entity_id
_entity_poly.type
_entity_poly.pdbx_seq_one_letter_code
_entity_poly.pdbx_strand_id
1 'polypeptide(L)'
;MADVTVISSSIVRPGNIDQSGQTKIHLTPCDLNLLYLDYTQRGLLFRKPDPKTSFISRLKTSLSTVLEIYFPFAGRLVKVDNHEDNTVSFYIDCDVDGSGVKFVHAVAESVSVSDLLQPDGSVPEIFRLFFPMNSVRNIDGVSEVLLAIQVTEMKDGVFISFGYNHLVADGSSMWKFFHDWSTICSNGQKKESLHPLVLKGWFLDGIDLPIRIPATEIETETAAKRGSSSAKERVFHFTKKNISDLKAKANGEIGSSELKISSLQAVLAHLWRSVARHSGLNREEETRCMITADFRQRLNPPLEKECFGNVNRTGIATVTVGELLDNGLGWAAL
;
A
#
# COMPACT_ATOMS: atom_id res chain seq x y z
N MET A 1 -30.64 7.14 -4.42
CA MET A 1 -29.60 6.17 -4.01
C MET A 1 -28.30 6.76 -4.50
N ALA A 2 -27.28 6.89 -3.65
CA ALA A 2 -26.01 7.41 -4.13
C ALA A 2 -25.38 6.34 -5.05
N ASP A 3 -25.00 6.75 -6.25
CA ASP A 3 -24.55 5.86 -7.32
C ASP A 3 -23.20 6.35 -7.87
N VAL A 4 -22.38 5.39 -8.30
CA VAL A 4 -21.07 5.63 -8.92
C VAL A 4 -21.13 5.10 -10.33
N THR A 5 -21.10 6.01 -11.31
CA THR A 5 -21.16 5.66 -12.73
C THR A 5 -19.75 5.68 -13.32
N VAL A 6 -19.31 4.56 -13.89
CA VAL A 6 -18.05 4.50 -14.64
C VAL A 6 -18.25 5.14 -16.02
N ILE A 7 -17.49 6.20 -16.30
CA ILE A 7 -17.51 6.93 -17.58
C ILE A 7 -16.57 6.28 -18.58
N SER A 8 -15.37 5.91 -18.16
CA SER A 8 -14.42 5.19 -19.01
C SER A 8 -13.47 4.31 -18.22
N SER A 9 -13.00 3.25 -18.87
CA SER A 9 -11.94 2.37 -18.38
C SER A 9 -10.95 2.14 -19.51
N SER A 10 -9.66 2.34 -19.24
CA SER A 10 -8.59 2.23 -20.25
C SER A 10 -7.32 1.69 -19.63
N ILE A 11 -6.45 1.08 -20.44
CA ILE A 11 -5.10 0.71 -20.02
C ILE A 11 -4.13 1.82 -20.44
N VAL A 12 -3.41 2.39 -19.47
CA VAL A 12 -2.35 3.37 -19.70
C VAL A 12 -1.01 2.64 -19.74
N ARG A 13 -0.28 2.82 -20.83
CA ARG A 13 1.01 2.16 -21.08
C ARG A 13 2.16 3.15 -20.91
N PRO A 14 3.38 2.69 -20.59
CA PRO A 14 4.58 3.52 -20.69
C PRO A 14 4.69 4.16 -22.08
N GLY A 15 5.09 5.43 -22.15
CA GLY A 15 5.17 6.18 -23.42
C GLY A 15 6.26 5.66 -24.36
N ASN A 16 7.46 5.44 -23.82
CA ASN A 16 8.58 4.79 -24.48
C ASN A 16 9.14 3.70 -23.56
N ILE A 17 9.00 2.44 -23.94
CA ILE A 17 9.77 1.35 -23.34
C ILE A 17 11.12 1.38 -24.07
N ASP A 18 12.18 1.80 -23.41
CA ASP A 18 13.52 1.58 -23.96
C ASP A 18 13.77 0.07 -23.91
N GLN A 19 13.57 -0.61 -25.04
CA GLN A 19 13.50 -2.08 -25.21
C GLN A 19 14.84 -2.79 -24.97
N SER A 20 15.73 -2.24 -24.15
CA SER A 20 17.09 -2.77 -23.97
C SER A 20 17.20 -3.94 -22.99
N GLY A 21 16.09 -4.61 -22.67
CA GLY A 21 16.13 -5.92 -22.02
C GLY A 21 14.78 -6.39 -21.50
N GLN A 22 14.50 -7.69 -21.70
CA GLN A 22 13.42 -8.40 -21.04
C GLN A 22 13.61 -8.30 -19.51
N THR A 23 12.98 -7.32 -18.85
CA THR A 23 13.18 -7.01 -17.44
C THR A 23 12.29 -7.91 -16.60
N LYS A 24 12.77 -9.14 -16.44
CA LYS A 24 12.26 -10.10 -15.46
C LYS A 24 12.72 -9.69 -14.06
N ILE A 25 11.79 -9.34 -13.17
CA ILE A 25 12.07 -9.01 -11.77
C ILE A 25 11.69 -10.20 -10.90
N HIS A 26 12.70 -10.88 -10.36
CA HIS A 26 12.49 -11.94 -9.39
C HIS A 26 12.01 -11.38 -8.04
N LEU A 27 11.05 -12.06 -7.43
CA LEU A 27 10.52 -11.68 -6.12
C LEU A 27 11.47 -12.14 -5.00
N THR A 28 11.76 -11.23 -4.07
CA THR A 28 12.54 -11.49 -2.86
C THR A 28 11.70 -12.21 -1.79
N PRO A 29 12.31 -12.77 -0.73
CA PRO A 29 11.54 -13.30 0.39
C PRO A 29 10.61 -12.25 1.03
N CYS A 30 11.02 -10.97 1.03
CA CYS A 30 10.19 -9.88 1.53
C CYS A 30 8.92 -9.71 0.71
N ASP A 31 9.04 -9.82 -0.62
CA ASP A 31 7.90 -9.73 -1.53
C ASP A 31 6.97 -10.92 -1.29
N LEU A 32 7.49 -12.15 -1.33
CA LEU A 32 6.68 -13.37 -1.25
C LEU A 32 5.89 -13.52 0.07
N ASN A 33 6.37 -12.93 1.17
CA ASN A 33 5.60 -12.85 2.42
C ASN A 33 4.28 -12.07 2.31
N LEU A 34 4.09 -11.30 1.24
CA LEU A 34 2.90 -10.49 0.99
C LEU A 34 1.92 -11.18 0.02
N LEU A 35 2.23 -12.37 -0.49
CA LEU A 35 1.51 -13.04 -1.59
C LEU A 35 0.00 -13.17 -1.35
N TYR A 36 -0.42 -13.39 -0.11
CA TYR A 36 -1.83 -13.61 0.24
C TYR A 36 -2.53 -12.37 0.79
N LEU A 37 -1.83 -11.25 0.93
CA LEU A 37 -2.44 -9.99 1.34
C LEU A 37 -3.31 -9.43 0.21
N ASP A 38 -4.36 -8.71 0.61
CA ASP A 38 -5.12 -7.89 -0.32
C ASP A 38 -4.23 -6.80 -0.93
N TYR A 39 -4.58 -6.37 -2.13
CA TYR A 39 -3.99 -5.22 -2.78
C TYR A 39 -4.03 -4.03 -1.82
N THR A 40 -2.92 -3.32 -1.71
CA THR A 40 -2.87 -2.11 -0.90
C THR A 40 -3.66 -1.03 -1.62
N GLN A 41 -4.62 -0.45 -0.92
CA GLN A 41 -5.48 0.59 -1.46
C GLN A 41 -5.37 1.89 -0.66
N ARG A 42 -5.32 3.03 -1.33
CA ARG A 42 -5.39 4.37 -0.72
C ARG A 42 -6.12 5.34 -1.65
N GLY A 43 -6.70 6.36 -1.03
CA GLY A 43 -7.44 7.41 -1.71
C GLY A 43 -6.93 8.79 -1.32
N LEU A 44 -6.89 9.68 -2.29
CA LEU A 44 -6.50 11.08 -2.16
C LEU A 44 -7.67 11.96 -2.55
N LEU A 45 -8.04 12.87 -1.65
CA LEU A 45 -9.15 13.78 -1.85
C LEU A 45 -8.64 15.16 -2.29
N PHE A 46 -9.20 15.66 -3.39
CA PHE A 46 -8.86 16.95 -3.98
C PHE A 46 -10.10 17.82 -4.14
N ARG A 47 -9.88 19.12 -4.21
CA ARG A 47 -10.91 20.06 -4.66
C ARG A 47 -11.21 19.84 -6.14
N LYS A 48 -12.43 20.15 -6.55
CA LYS A 48 -12.82 20.06 -7.95
C LYS A 48 -11.95 21.00 -8.81
N PRO A 49 -11.25 20.49 -9.84
CA PRO A 49 -10.43 21.32 -10.72
C PRO A 49 -11.32 22.17 -11.64
N ASP A 50 -10.75 23.23 -12.23
CA ASP A 50 -11.43 24.01 -13.27
C ASP A 50 -11.75 23.08 -14.46
N PRO A 51 -13.01 22.98 -14.92
CA PRO A 51 -13.41 22.15 -16.07
C PRO A 51 -12.55 22.35 -17.32
N LYS A 52 -11.97 23.54 -17.53
CA LYS A 52 -11.12 23.87 -18.68
C LYS A 52 -9.76 23.18 -18.67
N THR A 53 -9.35 22.58 -17.55
CA THR A 53 -8.03 21.97 -17.40
C THR A 53 -7.89 20.61 -18.10
N SER A 54 -8.99 20.00 -18.54
CA SER A 54 -9.00 18.65 -19.14
C SER A 54 -8.18 17.64 -18.32
N PHE A 55 -8.31 17.72 -16.98
CA PHE A 55 -7.38 17.09 -16.04
C PHE A 55 -7.30 15.56 -16.19
N ILE A 56 -8.36 14.87 -16.63
CA ILE A 56 -8.35 13.43 -16.90
C ILE A 56 -7.33 13.09 -17.99
N SER A 57 -7.31 13.84 -19.10
CA SER A 57 -6.33 13.60 -20.18
C SER A 57 -4.91 13.86 -19.68
N ARG A 58 -4.71 14.93 -18.91
CA ARG A 58 -3.41 15.28 -18.33
C ARG A 58 -2.91 14.22 -17.35
N LEU A 59 -3.79 13.65 -16.53
CA LEU A 59 -3.48 12.52 -15.64
C LEU A 59 -3.04 11.29 -16.44
N LYS A 60 -3.76 10.93 -17.51
CA LYS A 60 -3.40 9.78 -18.36
C LYS A 60 -2.06 9.98 -19.06
N THR A 61 -1.82 11.15 -19.64
CA THR A 61 -0.55 11.45 -20.34
C THR A 61 0.64 11.44 -19.37
N SER A 62 0.51 12.12 -18.22
CA SER A 62 1.58 12.13 -17.21
C SER A 62 1.80 10.75 -16.58
N LEU A 63 0.74 9.93 -16.44
CA LEU A 63 0.86 8.55 -15.98
C LEU A 63 1.65 7.71 -17.00
N SER A 64 1.36 7.87 -18.29
CA SER A 64 2.13 7.20 -19.35
C SER A 64 3.62 7.56 -19.30
N THR A 65 3.96 8.83 -19.05
CA THR A 65 5.35 9.28 -18.92
C THR A 65 6.03 8.75 -17.66
N VAL A 66 5.38 8.80 -16.49
CA VAL A 66 6.01 8.31 -15.23
C VAL A 66 6.23 6.80 -15.25
N LEU A 67 5.38 6.05 -15.97
CA LEU A 67 5.52 4.60 -16.14
C LEU A 67 6.74 4.20 -16.99
N GLU A 68 7.37 5.13 -17.71
CA GLU A 68 8.66 4.85 -18.34
C GLU A 68 9.77 4.62 -17.31
N ILE A 69 9.64 5.20 -16.11
CA ILE A 69 10.58 5.02 -15.00
C ILE A 69 10.07 3.92 -14.09
N TYR A 70 8.80 3.98 -13.71
CA TYR A 70 8.16 3.03 -12.81
C TYR A 70 7.46 1.90 -13.57
N PHE A 71 8.15 1.36 -14.57
CA PHE A 71 7.66 0.29 -15.43
C PHE A 71 7.21 -0.98 -14.69
N PRO A 72 7.72 -1.35 -13.49
CA PRO A 72 7.23 -2.55 -12.79
C PRO A 72 5.73 -2.50 -12.47
N PHE A 73 5.14 -1.31 -12.28
CA PHE A 73 3.69 -1.17 -12.08
C PHE A 73 2.87 -1.47 -13.33
N ALA A 74 3.47 -1.34 -14.51
CA ALA A 74 2.83 -1.70 -15.77
C ALA A 74 2.91 -3.21 -16.05
N GLY A 75 3.86 -3.93 -15.42
CA GLY A 75 4.11 -5.35 -15.66
C GLY A 75 2.97 -6.30 -15.28
N ARG A 76 3.28 -7.60 -15.30
CA ARG A 76 2.38 -8.69 -14.91
C ARG A 76 3.07 -9.65 -13.96
N LEU A 77 2.33 -10.16 -12.98
CA LEU A 77 2.83 -11.24 -12.14
C LEU A 77 2.75 -12.53 -12.97
N VAL A 78 3.86 -13.24 -13.07
CA VAL A 78 3.91 -14.54 -13.74
C VAL A 78 4.13 -15.61 -12.70
N LYS A 79 3.26 -16.62 -12.74
CA LYS A 79 3.40 -17.88 -12.01
C LYS A 79 4.05 -18.92 -12.93
N VAL A 80 5.08 -19.59 -12.44
CA VAL A 80 5.72 -20.72 -13.12
C VAL A 80 5.51 -21.96 -12.28
N ASP A 81 4.83 -22.95 -12.87
CA ASP A 81 4.69 -24.28 -12.31
C ASP A 81 5.92 -25.13 -12.72
N ASN A 82 6.76 -25.46 -11.74
CA ASN A 82 7.96 -26.25 -11.93
C ASN A 82 7.65 -27.73 -11.63
N HIS A 83 7.21 -28.45 -12.66
CA HIS A 83 6.75 -29.83 -12.51
C HIS A 83 7.86 -30.82 -12.11
N GLU A 84 9.14 -30.48 -12.35
CA GLU A 84 10.28 -31.36 -12.08
C GLU A 84 10.51 -31.58 -10.57
N ASP A 85 10.23 -30.58 -9.74
CA ASP A 85 10.43 -30.60 -8.29
C ASP A 85 9.14 -30.31 -7.49
N ASN A 86 8.00 -30.24 -8.18
CA ASN A 86 6.68 -29.95 -7.60
C ASN A 86 6.63 -28.60 -6.84
N THR A 87 7.26 -27.58 -7.41
CA THR A 87 7.30 -26.23 -6.84
C THR A 87 6.68 -25.20 -7.76
N VAL A 88 6.31 -24.06 -7.20
CA VAL A 88 5.84 -22.87 -7.90
C VAL A 88 6.84 -21.74 -7.66
N SER A 89 7.04 -20.90 -8.66
CA SER A 89 7.82 -19.67 -8.50
C SER A 89 7.11 -18.49 -9.16
N PHE A 90 7.44 -17.28 -8.70
CA PHE A 90 6.81 -16.05 -9.17
C PHE A 90 7.86 -15.02 -9.58
N TYR A 91 7.53 -14.22 -10.59
CA TYR A 91 8.31 -13.06 -11.00
C TYR A 91 7.40 -11.99 -11.63
N ILE A 92 7.87 -10.76 -11.71
CA ILE A 92 7.19 -9.69 -12.46
C ILE A 92 7.82 -9.62 -13.85
N ASP A 93 7.01 -9.80 -14.87
CA ASP A 93 7.37 -9.58 -16.27
C ASP A 93 6.98 -8.17 -16.70
N CYS A 94 7.97 -7.37 -17.06
CA CYS A 94 7.77 -5.97 -17.44
C CYS A 94 7.61 -5.75 -18.95
N ASP A 95 7.84 -6.78 -19.77
CA ASP A 95 7.84 -6.66 -21.24
C ASP A 95 6.67 -7.36 -21.92
N VAL A 96 5.66 -7.75 -21.15
CA VAL A 96 4.48 -8.41 -21.70
C VAL A 96 3.73 -7.48 -22.65
N ASP A 97 3.49 -7.93 -23.88
CA ASP A 97 2.63 -7.24 -24.83
C ASP A 97 1.23 -7.02 -24.25
N GLY A 98 0.78 -5.76 -24.21
CA GLY A 98 -0.50 -5.40 -23.58
C GLY A 98 -0.42 -5.13 -22.07
N SER A 99 0.77 -5.14 -21.48
CA SER A 99 1.06 -4.59 -20.14
C SER A 99 0.65 -3.12 -20.02
N GLY A 100 0.45 -2.66 -18.79
CA GLY A 100 -0.04 -1.32 -18.47
C GLY A 100 -0.88 -1.27 -17.19
N VAL A 101 -1.21 -0.05 -16.81
CA VAL A 101 -1.98 0.30 -15.61
C VAL A 101 -3.45 0.51 -15.97
N LYS A 102 -4.37 -0.07 -15.19
CA LYS A 102 -5.80 0.18 -15.38
C LYS A 102 -6.14 1.58 -14.87
N PHE A 103 -6.75 2.40 -15.71
CA PHE A 103 -7.21 3.74 -15.37
C PHE A 103 -8.72 3.82 -15.54
N VAL A 104 -9.43 4.04 -14.44
CA VAL A 104 -10.89 4.18 -14.39
C VAL A 104 -11.24 5.63 -14.13
N HIS A 105 -12.17 6.18 -14.91
CA HIS A 105 -12.79 7.48 -14.67
C HIS A 105 -14.26 7.25 -14.37
N ALA A 106 -14.71 7.74 -13.23
CA ALA A 106 -16.07 7.58 -12.72
C ALA A 106 -16.62 8.90 -12.20
N VAL A 107 -17.93 8.97 -12.00
CA VAL A 107 -18.66 10.12 -11.46
C VAL A 107 -19.59 9.64 -10.34
N ALA A 108 -19.67 10.41 -9.27
CA ALA A 108 -20.55 10.21 -8.13
C ALA A 108 -21.19 11.56 -7.73
N GLU A 109 -22.13 12.05 -8.53
CA GLU A 109 -22.71 13.40 -8.39
C GLU A 109 -23.45 13.64 -7.08
N SER A 110 -23.90 12.56 -6.45
CA SER A 110 -24.64 12.57 -5.18
C SER A 110 -23.74 12.57 -3.95
N VAL A 111 -22.43 12.34 -4.10
CA VAL A 111 -21.47 12.27 -2.99
C VAL A 111 -20.65 13.55 -2.93
N SER A 112 -20.52 14.11 -1.74
CA SER A 112 -19.76 15.33 -1.44
C SER A 112 -18.51 15.03 -0.61
N VAL A 113 -17.57 15.96 -0.60
CA VAL A 113 -16.36 15.90 0.23
C VAL A 113 -16.70 15.78 1.72
N SER A 114 -17.76 16.44 2.19
CA SER A 114 -18.19 16.36 3.59
C SER A 114 -18.62 14.95 4.01
N ASP A 115 -19.18 14.16 3.09
CA ASP A 115 -19.62 12.79 3.38
C ASP A 115 -18.45 11.87 3.74
N LEU A 116 -17.24 12.18 3.24
CA LEU A 116 -16.01 11.45 3.54
C LEU A 116 -15.31 11.99 4.81
N LEU A 117 -15.29 13.31 4.99
CA LEU A 117 -14.54 13.96 6.08
C LEU A 117 -15.27 13.93 7.42
N GLN A 118 -16.60 13.85 7.40
CA GLN A 118 -17.44 13.82 8.60
C GLN A 118 -18.43 12.65 8.50
N PRO A 119 -17.93 11.40 8.45
CA PRO A 119 -18.82 10.25 8.36
C PRO A 119 -19.65 10.17 9.65
N ASP A 120 -20.97 9.98 9.51
CA ASP A 120 -21.85 9.71 10.65
C ASP A 120 -21.57 8.31 11.20
N GLY A 121 -20.66 8.25 12.18
CA GLY A 121 -20.22 7.00 12.79
C GLY A 121 -19.11 6.29 12.01
N SER A 122 -19.46 5.65 10.89
CA SER A 122 -18.57 4.79 10.09
C SER A 122 -18.46 5.27 8.64
N VAL A 123 -17.35 4.92 7.97
CA VAL A 123 -17.17 5.20 6.54
C VAL A 123 -18.32 4.56 5.74
N PRO A 124 -19.07 5.34 4.94
CA PRO A 124 -20.14 4.80 4.11
C PRO A 124 -19.67 3.75 3.10
N GLU A 125 -20.43 2.65 2.97
CA GLU A 125 -20.09 1.53 2.06
C GLU A 125 -19.93 1.96 0.59
N ILE A 126 -20.59 3.05 0.16
CA ILE A 126 -20.43 3.58 -1.19
C ILE A 126 -18.98 3.93 -1.53
N PHE A 127 -18.17 4.32 -0.54
CA PHE A 127 -16.77 4.63 -0.78
C PHE A 127 -15.96 3.41 -1.21
N ARG A 128 -16.44 2.18 -0.98
CA ARG A 128 -15.80 0.99 -1.54
C ARG A 128 -15.83 1.02 -3.06
N LEU A 129 -16.89 1.55 -3.67
CA LEU A 129 -16.98 1.74 -5.13
C LEU A 129 -16.00 2.80 -5.67
N PHE A 130 -15.33 3.56 -4.81
CA PHE A 130 -14.34 4.55 -5.21
C PHE A 130 -12.96 3.91 -5.43
N PHE A 131 -12.78 2.64 -5.10
CA PHE A 131 -11.52 1.92 -5.22
C PHE A 131 -11.57 0.84 -6.30
N PRO A 132 -10.54 0.72 -7.15
CA PRO A 132 -10.60 -0.14 -8.34
C PRO A 132 -10.32 -1.63 -8.09
N MET A 133 -9.75 -2.00 -6.93
CA MET A 133 -9.20 -3.36 -6.68
C MET A 133 -9.67 -3.94 -5.33
N ASN A 134 -10.96 -3.84 -5.03
CA ASN A 134 -11.51 -4.43 -3.80
C ASN A 134 -11.45 -5.96 -3.83
N SER A 135 -11.04 -6.55 -2.73
CA SER A 135 -11.00 -8.01 -2.53
C SER A 135 -10.08 -8.76 -3.51
N VAL A 136 -9.11 -8.08 -4.12
CA VAL A 136 -8.08 -8.68 -4.97
C VAL A 136 -6.84 -8.94 -4.14
N ARG A 137 -6.29 -10.15 -4.16
CA ARG A 137 -5.02 -10.49 -3.50
C ARG A 137 -3.83 -10.29 -4.42
N ASN A 138 -2.67 -10.13 -3.80
CA ASN A 138 -1.40 -10.09 -4.51
C ASN A 138 -1.16 -11.31 -5.42
N ILE A 139 -1.55 -12.53 -5.00
CA ILE A 139 -1.47 -13.73 -5.86
C ILE A 139 -2.39 -13.65 -7.09
N ASP A 140 -3.52 -12.96 -7.00
CA ASP A 140 -4.48 -12.82 -8.11
C ASP A 140 -3.92 -11.89 -9.21
N GLY A 141 -2.79 -11.22 -8.97
CA GLY A 141 -2.03 -10.46 -9.98
C GLY A 141 -1.56 -11.28 -11.19
N VAL A 142 -1.64 -12.62 -11.12
CA VAL A 142 -1.43 -13.49 -12.29
C VAL A 142 -2.50 -13.31 -13.38
N SER A 143 -3.68 -12.86 -12.99
CA SER A 143 -4.81 -12.54 -13.88
C SER A 143 -5.20 -11.06 -13.85
N GLU A 144 -4.81 -10.33 -12.79
CA GLU A 144 -5.14 -8.93 -12.58
C GLU A 144 -3.98 -7.98 -12.94
N VAL A 145 -4.29 -6.69 -13.13
CA VAL A 145 -3.24 -5.66 -13.28
C VAL A 145 -2.48 -5.46 -11.97
N LEU A 146 -1.20 -5.08 -12.04
CA LEU A 146 -0.40 -4.82 -10.84
C LEU A 146 -0.67 -3.45 -10.21
N LEU A 147 -1.20 -2.49 -10.98
CA LEU A 147 -1.65 -1.20 -10.49
C LEU A 147 -2.94 -0.82 -11.24
N ALA A 148 -3.92 -0.34 -10.47
CA ALA A 148 -5.10 0.32 -10.99
C ALA A 148 -5.30 1.65 -10.27
N ILE A 149 -5.70 2.67 -11.04
CA ILE A 149 -6.02 4.01 -10.57
C ILE A 149 -7.48 4.29 -10.93
N GLN A 150 -8.23 4.85 -9.99
CA GLN A 150 -9.57 5.34 -10.24
C GLN A 150 -9.67 6.82 -9.88
N VAL A 151 -10.23 7.60 -10.80
CA VAL A 151 -10.55 9.02 -10.59
C VAL A 151 -12.07 9.13 -10.55
N THR A 152 -12.61 9.42 -9.38
CA THR A 152 -14.05 9.62 -9.17
C THR A 152 -14.34 11.10 -8.97
N GLU A 153 -15.04 11.70 -9.91
CA GLU A 153 -15.55 13.08 -9.80
C GLU A 153 -16.77 13.10 -8.88
N MET A 154 -16.69 13.90 -7.82
CA MET A 154 -17.74 14.07 -6.83
C MET A 154 -18.50 15.38 -7.09
N LYS A 155 -19.54 15.64 -6.29
CA LYS A 155 -20.31 16.89 -6.34
C LYS A 155 -19.41 18.13 -6.31
N ASP A 156 -18.51 18.19 -5.32
CA ASP A 156 -17.66 19.33 -4.97
C ASP A 156 -16.17 18.98 -4.85
N GLY A 157 -15.77 17.79 -5.29
CA GLY A 157 -14.39 17.30 -5.19
C GLY A 157 -14.02 16.27 -6.24
N VAL A 158 -12.78 15.78 -6.16
CA VAL A 158 -12.29 14.63 -6.93
C VAL A 158 -11.59 13.69 -5.95
N PHE A 159 -11.91 12.40 -6.05
CA PHE A 159 -11.24 11.35 -5.31
C PHE A 159 -10.37 10.54 -6.26
N ILE A 160 -9.06 10.55 -6.05
CA ILE A 160 -8.12 9.73 -6.81
C ILE A 160 -7.69 8.58 -5.90
N SER A 161 -8.11 7.38 -6.24
CA SER A 161 -7.72 6.17 -5.53
C SER A 161 -6.83 5.29 -6.38
N PHE A 162 -6.17 4.37 -5.71
CA PHE A 162 -5.43 3.32 -6.36
C PHE A 162 -5.52 2.03 -5.56
N GLY A 163 -5.34 0.93 -6.27
CA GLY A 163 -5.08 -0.38 -5.70
C GLY A 163 -3.89 -1.00 -6.43
N TYR A 164 -2.94 -1.54 -5.69
CA TYR A 164 -1.74 -2.11 -6.29
C TYR A 164 -1.28 -3.37 -5.59
N ASN A 165 -0.60 -4.22 -6.37
CA ASN A 165 -0.01 -5.46 -5.91
C ASN A 165 1.21 -5.15 -5.05
N HIS A 166 1.15 -5.48 -3.76
CA HIS A 166 2.20 -5.13 -2.82
C HIS A 166 3.52 -5.86 -3.09
N LEU A 167 3.53 -6.92 -3.92
CA LEU A 167 4.76 -7.58 -4.38
C LEU A 167 5.66 -6.67 -5.21
N VAL A 168 5.10 -5.63 -5.83
CA VAL A 168 5.86 -4.72 -6.70
C VAL A 168 6.68 -3.72 -5.89
N ALA A 169 6.09 -3.15 -4.82
CA ALA A 169 6.68 -2.03 -4.11
C ALA A 169 6.13 -1.86 -2.68
N ASP A 170 6.96 -1.31 -1.81
CA ASP A 170 6.50 -0.84 -0.50
C ASP A 170 5.90 0.57 -0.54
N GLY A 171 5.39 1.02 0.61
CA GLY A 171 4.81 2.36 0.75
C GLY A 171 5.77 3.48 0.40
N SER A 172 7.06 3.37 0.73
CA SER A 172 8.10 4.36 0.38
C SER A 172 8.20 4.50 -1.15
N SER A 173 8.30 3.37 -1.86
CA SER A 173 8.35 3.32 -3.33
C SER A 173 7.07 3.84 -3.97
N MET A 174 5.90 3.46 -3.44
CA MET A 174 4.60 3.90 -3.94
C MET A 174 4.41 5.43 -3.80
N TRP A 175 4.79 6.02 -2.66
CA TRP A 175 4.69 7.46 -2.47
C TRP A 175 5.69 8.24 -3.32
N LYS A 176 6.87 7.68 -3.57
CA LYS A 176 7.85 8.26 -4.50
C LYS A 176 7.31 8.27 -5.93
N PHE A 177 6.63 7.20 -6.37
CA PHE A 177 5.90 7.17 -7.64
C PHE A 177 4.84 8.29 -7.71
N PHE A 178 3.99 8.45 -6.68
CA PHE A 178 2.97 9.51 -6.67
C PHE A 178 3.57 10.91 -6.67
N HIS A 179 4.65 11.12 -5.93
CA HIS A 179 5.39 12.37 -5.93
C HIS A 179 5.87 12.73 -7.35
N ASP A 180 6.54 11.80 -8.03
CA ASP A 180 7.07 12.04 -9.37
C ASP A 180 5.95 12.19 -10.40
N TRP A 181 4.91 11.35 -10.32
CA TRP A 181 3.73 11.46 -11.18
C TRP A 181 3.06 12.83 -11.02
N SER A 182 2.87 13.30 -9.78
CA SER A 182 2.29 14.61 -9.52
C SER A 182 3.17 15.76 -10.02
N THR A 183 4.49 15.60 -10.00
CA THR A 183 5.47 16.57 -10.51
C THR A 183 5.40 16.66 -12.03
N ILE A 184 5.41 15.51 -12.72
CA ILE A 184 5.25 15.44 -14.18
C ILE A 184 3.89 16.02 -14.58
N CYS A 185 2.82 15.61 -13.89
CA CYS A 185 1.49 16.11 -14.12
C CYS A 185 1.45 17.63 -13.96
N SER A 186 2.01 18.20 -12.90
CA SER A 186 1.98 19.65 -12.61
C SER A 186 2.81 20.49 -13.56
N ASN A 187 4.00 20.02 -13.96
CA ASN A 187 4.97 20.86 -14.66
C ASN A 187 5.03 20.61 -16.17
N GLY A 188 4.37 19.55 -16.68
CA GLY A 188 4.48 19.15 -18.10
C GLY A 188 5.93 18.84 -18.52
N GLN A 189 6.81 18.58 -17.55
CA GLN A 189 8.25 18.44 -17.77
C GLN A 189 8.57 17.15 -18.53
N LYS A 190 9.59 17.25 -19.38
CA LYS A 190 10.20 16.13 -20.10
C LYS A 190 11.08 15.29 -19.16
N LYS A 191 11.20 14.00 -19.50
CA LYS A 191 11.99 12.92 -18.87
C LYS A 191 13.39 13.28 -18.35
N GLU A 192 13.99 14.35 -18.85
CA GLU A 192 15.40 14.75 -18.66
C GLU A 192 15.80 15.07 -17.21
N SER A 193 14.85 15.25 -16.29
CA SER A 193 15.12 15.51 -14.86
C SER A 193 14.93 14.29 -13.95
N LEU A 194 14.56 13.12 -14.49
CA LEU A 194 14.21 11.95 -13.69
C LEU A 194 15.29 10.87 -13.80
N HIS A 195 15.82 10.47 -12.65
CA HIS A 195 16.81 9.39 -12.56
C HIS A 195 16.19 8.03 -12.93
N PRO A 196 16.97 7.12 -13.53
CA PRO A 196 16.54 5.75 -13.76
C PRO A 196 16.08 5.08 -12.46
N LEU A 197 15.18 4.11 -12.58
CA LEU A 197 14.69 3.36 -11.44
C LEU A 197 15.82 2.49 -10.87
N VAL A 198 16.18 2.72 -9.60
CA VAL A 198 17.17 1.91 -8.90
C VAL A 198 16.50 0.61 -8.43
N LEU A 199 16.59 -0.43 -9.25
CA LEU A 199 16.19 -1.78 -8.86
C LEU A 199 17.34 -2.47 -8.13
N LYS A 200 17.07 -3.02 -6.95
CA LYS A 200 17.97 -3.98 -6.30
C LYS A 200 17.20 -5.25 -5.99
N GLY A 201 17.50 -6.32 -6.72
CA GLY A 201 17.07 -7.68 -6.40
C GLY A 201 17.89 -8.19 -5.22
N TRP A 202 17.61 -7.70 -4.01
CA TRP A 202 18.37 -8.11 -2.84
C TRP A 202 17.94 -9.49 -2.37
N PHE A 203 18.79 -10.47 -2.70
CA PHE A 203 18.75 -11.81 -2.16
C PHE A 203 19.87 -11.91 -1.11
N LEU A 204 19.55 -12.47 0.06
CA LEU A 204 20.58 -12.81 1.03
C LEU A 204 21.50 -13.87 0.42
N ASP A 205 22.78 -13.84 0.77
CA ASP A 205 23.75 -14.83 0.28
C ASP A 205 23.22 -16.26 0.53
N GLY A 206 23.28 -17.11 -0.50
CA GLY A 206 22.79 -18.48 -0.46
C GLY A 206 21.30 -18.67 -0.79
N ILE A 207 20.59 -17.62 -1.23
CA ILE A 207 19.25 -17.76 -1.80
C ILE A 207 19.34 -17.90 -3.32
N ASP A 208 18.93 -19.06 -3.83
CA ASP A 208 18.85 -19.31 -5.27
C ASP A 208 17.62 -18.65 -5.91
N LEU A 209 17.78 -18.25 -7.18
CA LEU A 209 16.76 -17.63 -7.99
C LEU A 209 16.22 -18.58 -9.06
N PRO A 210 14.90 -18.66 -9.29
CA PRO A 210 13.83 -18.08 -8.48
C PRO A 210 13.59 -18.87 -7.18
N ILE A 211 13.03 -18.22 -6.16
CA ILE A 211 12.57 -18.91 -4.94
C ILE A 211 11.48 -19.92 -5.31
N ARG A 212 11.68 -21.17 -4.89
CA ARG A 212 10.77 -22.29 -5.11
C ARG A 212 9.87 -22.49 -3.88
N ILE A 213 8.57 -22.37 -4.06
CA ILE A 213 7.55 -22.60 -3.02
C ILE A 213 6.88 -23.95 -3.31
N PRO A 214 6.70 -24.84 -2.32
CA PRO A 214 5.97 -26.10 -2.53
C PRO A 214 4.56 -25.86 -3.12
N ALA A 215 4.19 -26.58 -4.17
CA ALA A 215 2.89 -26.38 -4.83
C ALA A 215 1.69 -26.61 -3.88
N THR A 216 1.83 -27.54 -2.93
CA THR A 216 0.82 -27.86 -1.91
C THR A 216 0.53 -26.69 -0.97
N GLU A 217 1.53 -25.85 -0.69
CA GLU A 217 1.36 -24.63 0.14
C GLU A 217 0.49 -23.60 -0.60
N ILE A 218 0.75 -23.40 -1.90
CA ILE A 218 -0.03 -22.51 -2.74
C ILE A 218 -1.50 -22.96 -2.82
N GLU A 219 -1.74 -24.25 -3.04
CA GLU A 219 -3.09 -24.82 -3.13
C GLU A 219 -3.88 -24.66 -1.82
N THR A 220 -3.23 -24.96 -0.69
CA THR A 220 -3.85 -24.89 0.64
C THR A 220 -4.28 -23.46 0.99
N GLU A 221 -3.39 -22.48 0.82
CA GLU A 221 -3.68 -21.08 1.11
C GLU A 221 -4.69 -20.47 0.12
N THR A 222 -4.68 -20.92 -1.13
CA THR A 222 -5.68 -20.47 -2.12
C THR A 222 -7.07 -21.00 -1.79
N ALA A 223 -7.16 -22.22 -1.25
CA ALA A 223 -8.42 -22.85 -0.84
C ALA A 223 -8.96 -22.34 0.51
N ALA A 224 -8.14 -21.65 1.31
CA ALA A 224 -8.55 -21.09 2.59
C ALA A 224 -9.69 -20.06 2.38
N LYS A 225 -10.89 -20.41 2.86
CA LYS A 225 -12.06 -19.54 2.76
C LYS A 225 -11.89 -18.32 3.65
N ARG A 226 -12.16 -17.15 3.08
CA ARG A 226 -12.28 -15.90 3.86
C ARG A 226 -13.53 -15.94 4.72
N GLY A 227 -13.39 -15.51 5.97
CA GLY A 227 -14.53 -14.97 6.69
C GLY A 227 -14.92 -13.62 6.09
N SER A 228 -16.20 -13.41 5.80
CA SER A 228 -16.69 -12.05 5.54
C SER A 228 -16.62 -11.27 6.86
N SER A 229 -15.74 -10.29 6.96
CA SER A 229 -15.76 -9.38 8.10
C SER A 229 -16.98 -8.46 7.97
N SER A 230 -17.84 -8.43 8.98
CA SER A 230 -18.92 -7.45 9.13
C SER A 230 -18.44 -6.15 9.78
N ALA A 231 -17.11 -5.98 9.93
CA ALA A 231 -16.53 -4.82 10.57
C ALA A 231 -16.83 -3.54 9.79
N LYS A 232 -17.15 -2.48 10.52
CA LYS A 232 -17.33 -1.13 9.98
C LYS A 232 -16.01 -0.36 10.10
N GLU A 233 -15.66 0.39 9.06
CA GLU A 233 -14.48 1.24 9.07
C GLU A 233 -14.75 2.58 9.77
N ARG A 234 -13.79 3.06 10.55
CA ARG A 234 -13.87 4.36 11.24
C ARG A 234 -12.54 5.10 11.20
N VAL A 235 -12.60 6.40 10.96
CA VAL A 235 -11.43 7.28 10.95
C VAL A 235 -11.37 8.06 12.25
N PHE A 236 -10.26 7.94 12.98
CA PHE A 236 -10.01 8.68 14.23
C PHE A 236 -9.04 9.83 13.96
N HIS A 237 -9.47 11.06 14.23
CA HIS A 237 -8.64 12.25 14.06
C HIS A 237 -7.84 12.56 15.34
N PHE A 238 -6.51 12.48 15.25
CA PHE A 238 -5.61 12.93 16.30
C PHE A 238 -5.07 14.32 15.98
N THR A 239 -5.48 15.32 16.74
CA THR A 239 -4.96 16.69 16.60
C THR A 239 -3.49 16.76 17.00
N LYS A 240 -2.77 17.80 16.54
CA LYS A 240 -1.39 18.07 16.98
C LYS A 240 -1.27 18.14 18.51
N LYS A 241 -2.28 18.74 19.17
CA LYS A 241 -2.34 18.81 20.64
C LYS A 241 -2.48 17.41 21.24
N ASN A 242 -3.42 16.59 20.77
CA ASN A 242 -3.61 15.22 21.28
C ASN A 242 -2.32 14.40 21.15
N ILE A 243 -1.64 14.48 20.01
CA ILE A 243 -0.37 13.76 19.77
C ILE A 243 0.71 14.25 20.74
N SER A 244 0.84 15.58 20.92
CA SER A 244 1.80 16.17 21.85
C SER A 244 1.54 15.74 23.29
N ASP A 245 0.28 15.75 23.71
CA ASP A 245 -0.14 15.39 25.07
C ASP A 245 0.10 13.89 25.33
N LEU A 246 -0.23 13.01 24.37
CA LEU A 246 0.07 11.57 24.44
C LEU A 246 1.58 11.31 24.57
N LYS A 247 2.38 11.97 23.74
CA LYS A 247 3.84 11.84 23.78
C LYS A 247 4.41 12.33 25.10
N ALA A 248 3.96 13.47 25.59
CA ALA A 248 4.41 14.02 26.87
C ALA A 248 4.06 13.08 28.03
N LYS A 249 2.83 12.57 28.06
CA LYS A 249 2.39 11.58 29.05
C LYS A 249 3.23 10.31 29.01
N ALA A 250 3.44 9.72 27.83
CA ALA A 250 4.21 8.48 27.69
C ALA A 250 5.66 8.64 28.18
N ASN A 251 6.33 9.75 27.82
CA ASN A 251 7.69 10.02 28.29
C ASN A 251 7.72 10.34 29.80
N GLY A 252 6.71 11.03 30.33
CA GLY A 252 6.60 11.33 31.77
C GLY A 252 6.42 10.08 32.64
N GLU A 253 5.69 9.07 32.16
CA GLU A 253 5.49 7.80 32.87
C GLU A 253 6.76 6.92 32.91
N ILE A 254 7.62 6.98 31.89
CA ILE A 254 8.87 6.22 31.87
C ILE A 254 9.91 6.85 32.79
N GLY A 255 9.94 8.20 32.87
CA GLY A 255 10.85 8.93 33.76
C GLY A 255 12.35 8.76 33.44
N SER A 256 12.70 8.15 32.30
CA SER A 256 14.08 7.96 31.83
C SER A 256 14.47 9.02 30.82
N SER A 257 15.66 9.60 30.99
CA SER A 257 16.26 10.49 29.99
C SER A 257 16.89 9.76 28.81
N GLU A 258 17.18 8.46 28.94
CA GLU A 258 17.85 7.65 27.91
C GLU A 258 16.84 7.06 26.91
N LEU A 259 15.66 6.67 27.38
CA LEU A 259 14.60 6.10 26.55
C LEU A 259 13.58 7.19 26.18
N LYS A 260 13.53 7.54 24.89
CA LYS A 260 12.64 8.59 24.39
C LYS A 260 11.56 8.02 23.49
N ILE A 261 10.32 8.11 23.95
CA ILE A 261 9.14 7.68 23.19
C ILE A 261 8.83 8.69 22.09
N SER A 262 8.75 8.18 20.85
CA SER A 262 8.32 8.94 19.68
C SER A 262 6.81 9.20 19.67
N SER A 263 6.38 10.16 18.84
CA SER A 263 4.94 10.40 18.64
C SER A 263 4.22 9.16 18.08
N LEU A 264 4.89 8.41 17.19
CA LEU A 264 4.35 7.20 16.59
C LEU A 264 4.10 6.13 17.67
N GLN A 265 5.11 5.85 18.49
CA GLN A 265 4.99 4.90 19.60
C GLN A 265 3.87 5.30 20.57
N ALA A 266 3.81 6.57 20.98
CA ALA A 266 2.77 7.03 21.91
C ALA A 266 1.35 6.87 21.33
N VAL A 267 1.14 7.19 20.06
CA VAL A 267 -0.17 7.04 19.39
C VAL A 267 -0.52 5.57 19.21
N LEU A 268 0.41 4.72 18.77
CA LEU A 268 0.17 3.29 18.60
C LEU A 268 -0.12 2.59 19.93
N ALA A 269 0.62 2.91 20.98
CA ALA A 269 0.34 2.41 22.33
C ALA A 269 -1.04 2.83 22.82
N HIS A 270 -1.42 4.09 22.58
CA HIS A 270 -2.76 4.58 22.94
C HIS A 270 -3.86 3.83 22.18
N LEU A 271 -3.68 3.62 20.88
CA LEU A 271 -4.61 2.85 20.04
C LEU A 271 -4.68 1.39 20.49
N TRP A 272 -3.54 0.73 20.68
CA TRP A 272 -3.46 -0.67 21.08
C TRP A 272 -4.16 -0.93 22.41
N ARG A 273 -3.85 -0.10 23.42
CA ARG A 273 -4.54 -0.15 24.72
C ARG A 273 -6.05 0.10 24.58
N SER A 274 -6.46 1.02 23.71
CA SER A 274 -7.89 1.31 23.50
C SER A 274 -8.61 0.14 22.81
N VAL A 275 -7.99 -0.47 21.80
CA VAL A 275 -8.53 -1.68 21.15
C VAL A 275 -8.63 -2.82 22.16
N ALA A 276 -7.60 -3.06 22.97
CA ALA A 276 -7.60 -4.11 23.98
C ALA A 276 -8.69 -3.92 25.05
N ARG A 277 -9.02 -2.68 25.44
CA ARG A 277 -10.16 -2.42 26.37
C ARG A 277 -11.52 -2.78 25.77
N HIS A 278 -11.64 -2.74 24.44
CA HIS A 278 -12.92 -2.88 23.73
C HIS A 278 -12.99 -4.14 22.85
N SER A 279 -12.00 -5.02 22.92
CA SER A 279 -11.93 -6.24 22.10
C SER A 279 -12.80 -7.38 22.63
N GLY A 280 -13.17 -7.34 23.91
CA GLY A 280 -13.85 -8.46 24.58
C GLY A 280 -12.94 -9.66 24.87
N LEU A 281 -11.62 -9.52 24.68
CA LEU A 281 -10.63 -10.53 25.00
C LEU A 281 -10.44 -10.66 26.52
N ASN A 282 -10.16 -11.87 26.98
CA ASN A 282 -9.79 -12.16 28.36
C ASN A 282 -8.40 -11.61 28.67
N ARG A 283 -8.11 -11.44 29.97
CA ARG A 283 -6.87 -10.81 30.43
C ARG A 283 -5.63 -11.66 30.14
N GLU A 284 -5.81 -12.97 30.05
CA GLU A 284 -4.78 -13.98 29.82
C GLU A 284 -4.47 -14.15 28.32
N GLU A 285 -5.31 -13.62 27.44
CA GLU A 285 -5.10 -13.73 25.99
C GLU A 285 -3.97 -12.82 25.50
N GLU A 286 -3.18 -13.31 24.55
CA GLU A 286 -2.16 -12.51 23.90
C GLU A 286 -2.78 -11.48 22.96
N THR A 287 -2.21 -10.28 22.97
CA THR A 287 -2.45 -9.24 21.98
C THR A 287 -1.13 -8.81 21.37
N ARG A 288 -1.18 -8.37 20.11
CA ARG A 288 0.02 -8.03 19.34
C ARG A 288 -0.11 -6.66 18.70
N CYS A 289 0.96 -5.87 18.75
CA CYS A 289 1.13 -4.67 17.96
C CYS A 289 2.22 -4.90 16.91
N MET A 290 1.89 -4.69 15.65
CA MET A 290 2.80 -4.88 14.53
C MET A 290 3.13 -3.54 13.90
N ILE A 291 4.41 -3.28 13.65
CA ILE A 291 4.88 -2.05 13.02
C ILE A 291 5.85 -2.41 11.90
N THR A 292 5.54 -2.00 10.69
CA THR A 292 6.44 -2.12 9.55
C THR A 292 7.42 -0.93 9.54
N ALA A 293 8.70 -1.22 9.40
CA ALA A 293 9.76 -0.21 9.32
C ALA A 293 10.51 -0.32 7.98
N ASP A 294 10.91 0.83 7.44
CA ASP A 294 11.80 0.92 6.29
C ASP A 294 13.22 0.50 6.71
N PHE A 295 13.76 -0.49 6.00
CA PHE A 295 15.06 -1.07 6.29
C PHE A 295 16.17 -0.55 5.37
N ARG A 296 15.90 0.25 4.32
CA ARG A 296 16.92 0.72 3.37
C ARG A 296 18.17 1.27 4.06
N GLN A 297 17.98 2.19 5.01
CA GLN A 297 19.07 2.84 5.75
C GLN A 297 19.54 2.06 6.99
N ARG A 298 18.94 0.89 7.26
CA ARG A 298 19.23 0.04 8.44
C ARG A 298 20.02 -1.21 8.07
N LEU A 299 20.17 -1.50 6.78
CA LEU A 299 20.98 -2.59 6.27
C LEU A 299 22.48 -2.24 6.33
N ASN A 300 23.32 -3.28 6.29
CA ASN A 300 24.78 -3.14 6.21
C ASN A 300 25.29 -3.94 5.00
N PRO A 301 25.71 -3.28 3.90
CA PRO A 301 25.72 -1.83 3.70
C PRO A 301 24.30 -1.24 3.52
N PRO A 302 24.09 0.06 3.80
CA PRO A 302 22.80 0.70 3.57
C PRO A 302 22.48 0.79 2.07
N LEU A 303 21.19 0.67 1.74
CA LEU A 303 20.69 0.89 0.39
C LEU A 303 20.44 2.38 0.15
N GLU A 304 20.38 2.79 -1.12
CA GLU A 304 19.90 4.12 -1.48
C GLU A 304 18.44 4.29 -1.01
N LYS A 305 18.07 5.52 -0.63
CA LYS A 305 16.70 5.81 -0.16
C LYS A 305 15.69 5.64 -1.29
N GLU A 306 16.15 5.84 -2.51
CA GLU A 306 15.43 5.79 -3.77
C GLU A 306 15.32 4.37 -4.32
N CYS A 307 15.91 3.37 -3.66
CA CYS A 307 15.81 1.97 -4.05
C CYS A 307 14.35 1.54 -4.14
N PHE A 308 13.93 1.08 -5.31
CA PHE A 308 12.56 0.65 -5.57
C PHE A 308 12.34 -0.81 -5.14
N GLY A 309 11.12 -1.13 -4.70
CA GLY A 309 10.71 -2.47 -4.28
C GLY A 309 10.39 -2.55 -2.79
N ASN A 310 10.19 -3.75 -2.25
CA ASN A 310 9.96 -3.93 -0.82
C ASN A 310 11.27 -4.06 -0.05
N VAL A 311 11.55 -3.06 0.80
CA VAL A 311 12.68 -3.12 1.75
C VAL A 311 12.16 -2.77 3.14
N ASN A 312 11.27 -3.63 3.63
CA ASN A 312 10.65 -3.44 4.93
C ASN A 312 10.69 -4.72 5.76
N ARG A 313 10.65 -4.54 7.08
CA ARG A 313 10.46 -5.62 8.05
C ARG A 313 9.45 -5.19 9.08
N THR A 314 8.69 -6.16 9.58
CA THR A 314 7.68 -5.96 10.61
C THR A 314 8.27 -6.32 11.97
N GLY A 315 8.29 -5.35 12.88
CA GLY A 315 8.49 -5.59 14.30
C GLY A 315 7.16 -5.98 14.96
N ILE A 316 7.22 -6.93 15.90
CA ILE A 316 6.04 -7.44 16.61
C ILE A 316 6.29 -7.31 18.11
N ALA A 317 5.42 -6.56 18.79
CA ALA A 317 5.33 -6.55 20.25
C ALA A 317 4.17 -7.46 20.67
N THR A 318 4.43 -8.38 21.60
CA THR A 318 3.44 -9.35 22.10
C THR A 318 3.40 -9.27 23.62
N VAL A 319 2.20 -9.10 24.18
CA VAL A 319 1.94 -9.06 25.63
C VAL A 319 0.55 -9.65 25.89
N THR A 320 0.24 -9.97 27.14
CA THR A 320 -1.15 -10.30 27.50
C THR A 320 -2.02 -9.04 27.57
N VAL A 321 -3.33 -9.19 27.37
CA VAL A 321 -4.29 -8.08 27.53
C VAL A 321 -4.22 -7.50 28.95
N GLY A 322 -4.06 -8.35 29.97
CA GLY A 322 -3.88 -7.94 31.36
C GLY A 322 -2.68 -7.01 31.53
N GLU A 323 -1.49 -7.44 31.10
CA GLU A 323 -0.27 -6.63 31.19
C GLU A 323 -0.40 -5.28 30.47
N LEU A 324 -0.98 -5.29 29.26
CA LEU A 324 -1.17 -4.07 28.47
C LEU A 324 -2.09 -3.04 29.15
N LEU A 325 -3.12 -3.53 29.83
CA LEU A 325 -4.12 -2.66 30.46
C LEU A 325 -3.68 -2.19 31.84
N ASP A 326 -2.99 -3.03 32.60
CA ASP A 326 -2.51 -2.75 33.96
C ASP A 326 -1.34 -1.76 33.98
N ASN A 327 -0.56 -1.71 32.90
CA ASN A 327 0.56 -0.79 32.78
C ASN A 327 0.18 0.56 32.15
N GLY A 328 1.10 1.53 32.29
CA GLY A 328 0.98 2.88 31.75
C GLY A 328 1.03 2.93 30.21
N LEU A 329 0.69 4.09 29.66
CA LEU A 329 0.92 4.41 28.25
C LEU A 329 2.41 4.36 27.89
N GLY A 330 3.29 4.83 28.79
CA GLY A 330 4.73 4.80 28.60
C GLY A 330 5.28 3.38 28.42
N TRP A 331 4.87 2.47 29.30
CA TRP A 331 5.24 1.05 29.22
C TRP A 331 4.79 0.41 27.90
N ALA A 332 3.53 0.64 27.49
CA ALA A 332 3.00 0.09 26.25
C ALA A 332 3.63 0.68 24.98
N ALA A 333 4.34 1.82 25.10
CA ALA A 333 4.98 2.50 23.97
C ALA A 333 6.45 2.12 23.78
N LEU A 334 7.07 1.47 24.78
CA LEU A 334 8.44 0.96 24.70
C LEU A 334 8.53 -0.24 23.76
#